data_AF-A0A150P897-F1
#
_entry.id   AF-A0A150P897-F1
#
_cell.length_a   1.000
_cell.length_b   1.000
_cell.length_c   1.000
_cell.angle_alpha   90.00
_cell.angle_beta   90.00
_cell.angle_gamma   90.00
#
_symmetry.space_group_name_H-M   'P 1'
#
loop_
_entity.id
_entity.type
_entity.pdbx_description
1 polymer ?
#
loop_
_entity_poly.entity_id
_entity_poly.type
_entity_poly.pdbx_seq_one_letter_code
_entity_poly.pdbx_strand_id
1 'polypeptide(L)'
;MRRYVLLATAAAPLLAVTAAVSVPGCGEEFENICAFLDDSNSCYHEFRAETSNHCWPSGESSPSGTFASRGTLDVCFLAGGGQIVFDPPLDIAAFPPTNVAFKRLDSQAAECGAVTLSGEFSYAVTVQVPCTPEDIEAGAAECADAGTDSSSKIGRTITLATPEGRDILDVSCADGTSHHFNRVDIQECADRGQDKLQPRAVLEASPGNQPPPDADPTAPETVETYGGFIKLSIHYPQSGATQEVEEEGKKLKQVSRAPEVIEYFNCRIPPPAPICANGQKDGLETDVDCGGTLCDKRCGDGQSCAVDKDCAGMPCVLDSTGFLKCQAPDGNNASATTGGGAGAGGSGGAGGE
;
A
#
# COMPACT_ATOMS: atom_id res chain seq x y z
N MET A 1 5.47 -52.04 38.28
CA MET A 1 5.70 -51.10 37.16
C MET A 1 4.47 -51.13 36.25
N ARG A 2 3.45 -50.30 36.55
CA ARG A 2 2.24 -50.17 35.74
C ARG A 2 2.41 -48.97 34.82
N ARG A 3 2.51 -49.23 33.51
CA ARG A 3 2.57 -48.22 32.47
C ARG A 3 1.16 -47.65 32.29
N TYR A 4 0.97 -46.38 32.63
CA TYR A 4 -0.25 -45.63 32.30
C TYR A 4 -0.07 -45.03 30.91
N VAL A 5 -0.95 -45.43 29.99
CA VAL A 5 -1.10 -44.84 28.66
C VAL A 5 -1.90 -43.54 28.85
N LEU A 6 -1.27 -42.40 28.60
CA LEU A 6 -1.94 -41.10 28.53
C LEU A 6 -2.60 -40.97 27.15
N LEU A 7 -3.93 -41.01 27.10
CA LEU A 7 -4.69 -40.55 25.93
C LEU A 7 -4.64 -39.03 25.88
N ALA A 8 -4.10 -38.48 24.79
CA ALA A 8 -4.21 -37.07 24.47
C ALA A 8 -5.63 -36.76 23.98
N THR A 9 -6.39 -36.00 24.77
CA THR A 9 -7.66 -35.39 24.34
C THR A 9 -7.35 -34.11 23.57
N ALA A 10 -7.51 -34.16 22.25
CA ALA A 10 -7.56 -32.96 21.41
C ALA A 10 -8.90 -32.24 21.68
N ALA A 11 -8.84 -31.11 22.38
CA ALA A 11 -9.97 -30.19 22.50
C ALA A 11 -9.91 -29.22 21.31
N ALA A 12 -10.75 -29.43 20.31
CA ALA A 12 -11.02 -28.45 19.27
C ALA A 12 -11.99 -27.39 19.84
N PRO A 13 -11.71 -26.07 19.71
CA PRO A 13 -12.69 -25.06 20.09
C PRO A 13 -13.83 -25.05 19.07
N LEU A 14 -15.04 -25.36 19.55
CA LEU A 14 -16.28 -25.15 18.82
C LEU A 14 -16.48 -23.64 18.61
N LEU A 15 -16.26 -23.17 17.38
CA LEU A 15 -16.77 -21.89 16.91
C LEU A 15 -18.30 -21.93 16.97
N ALA A 16 -18.88 -21.30 17.99
CA ALA A 16 -20.29 -21.00 18.02
C ALA A 16 -20.58 -19.92 16.97
N VAL A 17 -20.94 -20.34 15.76
CA VAL A 17 -21.57 -19.47 14.78
C VAL A 17 -22.96 -19.16 15.32
N THR A 18 -23.13 -17.99 15.91
CA THR A 18 -24.46 -17.43 16.17
C THR A 18 -25.13 -17.16 14.83
N ALA A 19 -26.00 -18.07 14.41
CA ALA A 19 -26.86 -17.87 13.27
C ALA A 19 -27.76 -16.66 13.54
N ALA A 20 -27.60 -15.62 12.72
CA ALA A 20 -28.53 -14.50 12.68
C ALA A 20 -29.93 -15.02 12.33
N VAL A 21 -30.88 -14.82 13.24
CA VAL A 21 -32.30 -15.04 12.96
C VAL A 21 -32.74 -13.92 12.03
N SER A 22 -32.87 -14.21 10.74
CA SER A 22 -33.44 -13.27 9.78
C SER A 22 -34.95 -13.19 9.98
N VAL A 23 -35.40 -12.09 10.57
CA VAL A 23 -36.81 -11.68 10.54
C VAL A 23 -37.10 -11.19 9.12
N PRO A 24 -38.03 -11.80 8.36
CA PRO A 24 -38.37 -11.34 7.03
C PRO A 24 -39.34 -10.15 7.18
N GLY A 25 -38.82 -8.92 7.10
CA GLY A 25 -39.66 -7.72 7.13
C GLY A 25 -39.02 -6.37 7.49
N CYS A 26 -37.72 -6.27 7.78
CA CYS A 26 -37.08 -4.98 8.06
C CYS A 26 -36.46 -4.42 6.78
N GLY A 27 -36.97 -3.29 6.27
CA GLY A 27 -36.15 -2.41 5.46
C GLY A 27 -34.92 -2.00 6.29
N GLU A 28 -33.78 -1.80 5.64
CA GLU A 28 -32.64 -1.17 6.31
C GLU A 28 -33.09 0.21 6.81
N GLU A 29 -33.09 0.41 8.13
CA GLU A 29 -33.37 1.72 8.72
C GLU A 29 -32.09 2.54 8.66
N PHE A 30 -32.07 3.53 7.78
CA PHE A 30 -30.97 4.47 7.65
C PHE A 30 -31.18 5.68 8.54
N GLU A 31 -30.13 6.09 9.23
CA GLU A 31 -30.07 7.36 9.96
C GLU A 31 -29.84 8.53 9.01
N ASN A 32 -30.09 9.75 9.49
CA ASN A 32 -29.89 10.96 8.69
C ASN A 32 -28.40 11.38 8.71
N ILE A 33 -27.68 11.10 7.63
CA ILE A 33 -26.26 11.41 7.50
C ILE A 33 -25.97 12.92 7.61
N CYS A 34 -26.87 13.78 7.13
CA CYS A 34 -26.70 15.23 7.20
C CYS A 34 -26.73 15.73 8.64
N ALA A 35 -27.68 15.24 9.45
CA ALA A 35 -27.78 15.58 10.85
C ALA A 35 -26.57 15.06 11.63
N PHE A 36 -26.14 13.83 11.36
CA PHE A 36 -24.95 13.24 11.98
C PHE A 36 -23.67 14.05 11.69
N LEU A 37 -23.43 14.42 10.43
CA LEU A 37 -22.25 15.19 10.04
C LEU A 37 -22.30 16.66 10.47
N ASP A 38 -23.49 17.23 10.68
CA ASP A 38 -23.65 18.62 11.16
C ASP A 38 -23.59 18.71 12.69
N ASP A 39 -23.90 17.63 13.41
CA ASP A 39 -23.83 17.57 14.87
C ASP A 39 -22.38 17.51 15.36
N SER A 40 -21.94 18.60 16.01
CA SER A 40 -20.60 18.70 16.59
C SER A 40 -20.33 17.68 17.71
N ASN A 41 -21.38 17.09 18.31
CA ASN A 41 -21.27 16.04 19.33
C ASN A 41 -21.46 14.64 18.75
N SER A 42 -21.54 14.49 17.43
CA SER A 42 -21.49 13.14 16.86
C SER A 42 -20.14 12.49 17.19
N CYS A 43 -20.15 11.17 17.36
CA CYS A 43 -18.94 10.41 17.68
C CYS A 43 -17.80 10.67 16.68
N TYR A 44 -18.15 11.01 15.43
CA TYR A 44 -17.21 11.32 14.35
C TYR A 44 -16.42 12.59 14.63
N HIS A 45 -17.12 13.65 15.05
CA HIS A 45 -16.49 14.92 15.40
C HIS A 45 -15.81 14.85 16.76
N GLU A 46 -16.38 14.14 17.72
CA GLU A 46 -15.75 13.91 19.03
C GLU A 46 -14.42 13.17 18.90
N PHE A 47 -14.38 12.10 18.09
CA PHE A 47 -13.14 11.39 17.77
C PHE A 47 -12.08 12.35 17.23
N ARG A 48 -12.45 13.25 16.31
CA ARG A 48 -11.51 14.25 15.76
C ARG A 48 -11.08 15.28 16.79
N ALA A 49 -11.99 15.81 17.59
CA ALA A 49 -11.69 16.77 18.63
C ALA A 49 -10.70 16.17 19.66
N GLU A 50 -10.97 14.96 20.13
CA GLU A 50 -10.13 14.24 21.09
C GLU A 50 -8.74 13.91 20.53
N THR A 51 -8.67 13.48 19.28
CA THR A 51 -7.40 13.02 18.67
C THR A 51 -6.57 14.11 18.00
N SER A 52 -7.14 15.31 17.83
CA SER A 52 -6.56 16.44 17.07
C SER A 52 -5.18 16.93 17.51
N ASN A 53 -4.79 16.71 18.76
CA ASN A 53 -3.49 17.14 19.31
C ASN A 53 -2.57 15.95 19.67
N HIS A 54 -2.97 14.74 19.27
CA HIS A 54 -2.26 13.52 19.60
C HIS A 54 -1.45 13.03 18.40
N CYS A 55 -1.67 11.80 17.95
CA CYS A 55 -0.77 11.19 16.98
C CYS A 55 -0.65 12.01 15.70
N TRP A 56 -1.76 12.47 15.11
CA TRP A 56 -1.77 13.25 13.86
C TRP A 56 -2.37 14.64 14.06
N PRO A 57 -1.54 15.64 14.40
CA PRO A 57 -2.04 16.98 14.66
C PRO A 57 -2.53 17.68 13.39
N SER A 58 -3.59 18.47 13.55
CA SER A 58 -4.13 19.30 12.46
C SER A 58 -3.20 20.48 12.16
N GLY A 59 -2.86 20.72 10.89
CA GLY A 59 -2.16 21.94 10.46
C GLY A 59 -0.63 21.95 10.64
N GLU A 60 -0.02 20.87 11.11
CA GLU A 60 1.44 20.68 10.99
C GLU A 60 1.83 20.24 9.57
N SER A 61 3.09 20.51 9.20
CA SER A 61 3.65 19.96 7.97
C SER A 61 3.56 18.43 8.04
N SER A 62 2.93 17.83 7.03
CA SER A 62 2.67 16.42 6.94
C SER A 62 3.87 15.55 7.35
N PRO A 63 3.66 14.42 8.07
CA PRO A 63 4.75 13.53 8.46
C PRO A 63 5.43 12.96 7.21
N SER A 64 6.53 13.60 6.81
CA SER A 64 7.30 13.20 5.64
C SER A 64 8.41 12.25 6.04
N GLY A 65 8.66 11.26 5.19
CA GLY A 65 9.68 10.25 5.44
C GLY A 65 10.16 9.57 4.17
N THR A 66 11.08 8.63 4.34
CA THR A 66 11.68 7.87 3.23
C THR A 66 11.79 6.40 3.62
N PHE A 67 11.49 5.50 2.68
CA PHE A 67 11.74 4.08 2.86
C PHE A 67 13.24 3.80 2.86
N ALA A 68 13.70 2.90 3.74
CA ALA A 68 15.11 2.53 3.79
C ALA A 68 15.61 1.87 2.49
N SER A 69 14.74 1.10 1.82
CA SER A 69 15.08 0.48 0.54
C SER A 69 13.84 0.39 -0.36
N ARG A 70 14.06 0.31 -1.67
CA ARG A 70 12.99 0.08 -2.65
C ARG A 70 12.50 -1.37 -2.66
N GLY A 71 13.37 -2.32 -2.30
CA GLY A 71 13.04 -3.75 -2.31
C GLY A 71 12.21 -4.21 -1.11
N THR A 72 12.22 -3.43 -0.02
CA THR A 72 11.48 -3.70 1.21
C THR A 72 10.72 -2.43 1.61
N LEU A 73 9.47 -2.31 1.15
CA LEU A 73 8.59 -1.17 1.44
C LEU A 73 7.74 -1.43 2.69
N ASP A 74 8.40 -1.82 3.77
CA ASP A 74 7.82 -2.15 5.07
C ASP A 74 7.92 -0.99 6.06
N VAL A 75 9.05 -0.27 6.08
CA VAL A 75 9.27 0.82 7.04
C VAL A 75 9.68 2.10 6.33
N CYS A 76 8.89 3.15 6.57
CA CYS A 76 9.18 4.52 6.19
C CYS A 76 9.63 5.32 7.41
N PHE A 77 10.85 5.84 7.37
CA PHE A 77 11.46 6.60 8.46
C PHE A 77 11.10 8.07 8.33
N LEU A 78 10.47 8.64 9.36
CA LEU A 78 9.98 10.01 9.34
C LEU A 78 11.11 11.00 9.67
N ALA A 79 11.17 12.12 8.96
CA ALA A 79 12.17 13.16 9.15
C ALA A 79 12.08 13.83 10.53
N GLY A 80 10.87 13.93 11.09
CA GLY A 80 10.61 14.42 12.45
C GLY A 80 10.86 13.39 13.56
N GLY A 81 11.33 12.19 13.23
CA GLY A 81 11.47 11.07 14.15
C GLY A 81 10.25 10.15 14.17
N GLY A 82 10.49 8.88 14.52
CA GLY A 82 9.50 7.80 14.42
C GLY A 82 9.44 7.17 13.04
N GLN A 83 8.47 6.27 12.85
CA GLN A 83 8.36 5.45 11.64
C GLN A 83 6.91 5.08 11.33
N ILE A 84 6.64 4.90 10.04
CA ILE A 84 5.42 4.27 9.53
C ILE A 84 5.78 2.84 9.15
N VAL A 85 5.13 1.86 9.78
CA VAL A 85 5.36 0.44 9.57
C VAL A 85 4.16 -0.15 8.87
N PHE A 86 4.35 -0.59 7.63
CA PHE A 86 3.35 -1.25 6.80
C PHE A 86 3.34 -2.75 7.07
N ASP A 87 2.15 -3.31 7.29
CA ASP A 87 1.95 -4.75 7.46
C ASP A 87 0.64 -5.17 6.75
N PRO A 88 0.71 -5.87 5.61
CA PRO A 88 1.93 -6.38 4.97
C PRO A 88 2.79 -5.25 4.34
N PRO A 89 4.08 -5.51 4.06
CA PRO A 89 4.91 -4.61 3.27
C PRO A 89 4.28 -4.31 1.91
N LEU A 90 4.50 -3.10 1.39
CA LEU A 90 3.94 -2.71 0.10
C LEU A 90 4.66 -3.46 -1.03
N ASP A 91 3.89 -4.00 -1.97
CA ASP A 91 4.43 -4.67 -3.16
C ASP A 91 4.54 -3.67 -4.31
N ILE A 92 5.77 -3.32 -4.68
CA ILE A 92 6.05 -2.36 -5.75
C ILE A 92 5.51 -2.77 -7.13
N ALA A 93 5.36 -4.08 -7.37
CA ALA A 93 4.79 -4.60 -8.62
C ALA A 93 3.26 -4.44 -8.68
N ALA A 94 2.61 -4.24 -7.54
CA ALA A 94 1.17 -4.07 -7.40
C ALA A 94 0.75 -2.60 -7.11
N PHE A 95 1.56 -1.63 -7.54
CA PHE A 95 1.23 -0.21 -7.37
C PHE A 95 0.22 0.30 -8.43
N PRO A 96 -0.70 1.20 -8.05
CA PRO A 96 -0.93 1.71 -6.69
C PRO A 96 -1.66 0.68 -5.81
N PRO A 97 -1.29 0.54 -4.52
CA PRO A 97 -1.96 -0.40 -3.63
C PRO A 97 -3.43 0.02 -3.43
N THR A 98 -4.33 -0.96 -3.48
CA THR A 98 -5.77 -0.75 -3.27
C THR A 98 -6.17 -0.85 -1.79
N ASN A 99 -5.36 -1.54 -1.00
CA ASN A 99 -5.53 -1.72 0.44
C ASN A 99 -4.17 -1.45 1.11
N VAL A 100 -4.19 -0.78 2.25
CA VAL A 100 -2.99 -0.46 3.03
C VAL A 100 -3.30 -0.57 4.51
N ALA A 101 -2.46 -1.24 5.27
CA ALA A 101 -2.51 -1.22 6.73
C ALA A 101 -1.14 -0.82 7.27
N PHE A 102 -1.13 0.11 8.22
CA PHE A 102 0.11 0.57 8.82
C PHE A 102 -0.08 1.01 10.27
N LYS A 103 1.02 1.01 10.99
CA LYS A 103 1.16 1.59 12.32
C LYS A 103 2.12 2.76 12.27
N ARG A 104 1.83 3.81 13.03
CA ARG A 104 2.78 4.87 13.31
C ARG A 104 3.42 4.62 14.66
N LEU A 105 4.75 4.58 14.68
CA LEU A 105 5.53 4.56 15.90
C LEU A 105 6.19 5.93 16.10
N ASP A 106 6.29 6.36 17.36
CA ASP A 106 7.00 7.58 17.75
C ASP A 106 8.53 7.39 17.76
N SER A 107 9.26 8.42 18.16
CA SER A 107 10.72 8.39 18.24
C SER A 107 11.29 7.38 19.25
N GLN A 108 10.45 6.84 20.13
CA GLN A 108 10.78 5.81 21.13
C GLN A 108 10.35 4.41 20.67
N ALA A 109 9.88 4.29 19.41
CA ALA A 109 9.30 3.08 18.84
C ALA A 109 8.02 2.60 19.56
N ALA A 110 7.33 3.48 20.29
CA ALA A 110 6.03 3.17 20.87
C ALA A 110 4.92 3.45 19.85
N GLU A 111 3.89 2.60 19.83
CA GLU A 111 2.75 2.78 18.94
C GLU A 111 1.99 4.06 19.31
N CYS A 112 1.77 4.89 18.30
CA CYS A 112 1.10 6.17 18.39
C CYS A 112 -0.29 6.12 17.75
N GLY A 113 -0.45 5.31 16.71
CA GLY A 113 -1.73 5.06 16.05
C GLY A 113 -1.59 4.03 14.94
N ALA A 114 -2.72 3.60 14.39
CA ALA A 114 -2.79 2.66 13.29
C ALA A 114 -3.89 3.07 12.31
N VAL A 115 -3.74 2.70 11.04
CA VAL A 115 -4.77 2.90 10.03
C VAL A 115 -4.86 1.67 9.16
N THR A 116 -6.08 1.27 8.84
CA THR A 116 -6.36 0.28 7.79
C THR A 116 -7.24 0.94 6.74
N LEU A 117 -6.86 0.83 5.48
CA LEU A 117 -7.57 1.36 4.33
C LEU A 117 -7.87 0.21 3.38
N SER A 118 -9.14 0.09 3.00
CA SER A 118 -9.60 -0.84 1.96
C SER A 118 -10.38 -0.18 0.82
N GLY A 119 -10.64 1.12 0.94
CA GLY A 119 -11.21 1.93 -0.12
C GLY A 119 -11.42 3.38 0.33
N GLU A 120 -11.80 4.25 -0.61
CA GLU A 120 -12.00 5.68 -0.34
C GLU A 120 -12.97 5.95 0.83
N PHE A 121 -13.99 5.11 0.99
CA PHE A 121 -15.01 5.21 2.05
C PHE A 121 -14.96 4.04 3.04
N SER A 122 -13.90 3.24 2.98
CA SER A 122 -13.70 2.05 3.82
C SER A 122 -12.33 2.11 4.48
N TYR A 123 -12.28 2.62 5.71
CA TYR A 123 -11.06 2.77 6.47
C TYR A 123 -11.33 2.75 7.99
N ALA A 124 -10.33 2.36 8.77
CA ALA A 124 -10.33 2.48 10.22
C ALA A 124 -9.10 3.27 10.66
N VAL A 125 -9.28 4.18 11.61
CA VAL A 125 -8.20 4.97 12.22
C VAL A 125 -8.22 4.75 13.71
N THR A 126 -7.08 4.33 14.24
CA THR A 126 -6.82 4.19 15.67
C THR A 126 -5.79 5.21 16.11
N VAL A 127 -6.07 5.94 17.19
CA VAL A 127 -5.13 6.88 17.82
C VAL A 127 -4.94 6.47 19.27
N GLN A 128 -3.68 6.34 19.68
CA GLN A 128 -3.31 6.05 21.07
C GLN A 128 -3.34 7.36 21.86
N VAL A 129 -4.27 7.47 22.81
CA VAL A 129 -4.42 8.65 23.69
C VAL A 129 -4.13 8.27 25.14
N PRO A 130 -3.63 9.18 26.00
CA PRO A 130 -3.46 8.90 27.42
C PRO A 130 -4.79 8.52 28.08
N CYS A 131 -4.75 7.53 28.98
CA CYS A 131 -5.94 7.16 29.76
C CYS A 131 -6.45 8.32 30.61
N THR A 132 -7.76 8.54 30.59
CA THR A 132 -8.45 9.50 31.46
C THR A 132 -8.96 8.81 32.74
N PRO A 133 -9.30 9.57 33.80
CA PRO A 133 -9.95 8.99 34.98
C PRO A 133 -11.25 8.23 34.65
N GLU A 134 -11.99 8.69 33.65
CA GLU A 134 -13.23 8.06 33.19
C GLU A 134 -12.96 6.67 32.59
N ASP A 135 -11.89 6.52 31.82
CA ASP A 135 -11.47 5.21 31.27
C ASP A 135 -11.12 4.21 32.40
N ILE A 136 -10.48 4.71 33.47
CA ILE A 136 -10.12 3.90 34.63
C ILE A 136 -11.37 3.48 35.41
N GLU A 137 -12.30 4.41 35.63
CA GLU A 137 -13.59 4.15 36.29
C GLU A 137 -14.46 3.18 35.48
N ALA A 138 -14.43 3.28 34.16
CA ALA A 138 -15.09 2.36 33.24
C ALA A 138 -14.43 0.96 33.20
N GLY A 139 -13.26 0.80 33.85
CA GLY A 139 -12.55 -0.47 33.93
C GLY A 139 -11.86 -0.87 32.62
N ALA A 140 -11.43 0.10 31.81
CA ALA A 140 -10.69 -0.16 30.59
C ALA A 140 -9.41 -0.95 30.91
N ALA A 141 -9.28 -2.15 30.32
CA ALA A 141 -8.20 -3.07 30.63
C ALA A 141 -6.80 -2.47 30.34
N GLU A 142 -6.69 -1.66 29.27
CA GLU A 142 -5.47 -0.94 28.88
C GLU A 142 -5.06 0.15 29.89
N CYS A 143 -6.01 0.60 30.71
CA CYS A 143 -5.82 1.64 31.72
C CYS A 143 -5.73 1.09 33.15
N ALA A 144 -5.68 -0.24 33.34
CA ALA A 144 -5.69 -0.86 34.66
C ALA A 144 -4.50 -0.42 35.54
N ASP A 145 -3.34 -0.13 34.94
CA ASP A 145 -2.11 0.27 35.64
C ASP A 145 -1.86 1.80 35.64
N ALA A 146 -2.77 2.58 35.02
CA ALA A 146 -2.64 4.04 34.84
C ALA A 146 -2.56 4.84 36.15
N GLY A 147 -2.90 4.23 37.29
CA GLY A 147 -2.77 4.84 38.61
C GLY A 147 -1.33 4.94 39.13
N THR A 148 -0.33 4.36 38.43
CA THR A 148 1.07 4.32 38.88
C THR A 148 2.04 5.09 37.98
N ASP A 149 1.70 5.27 36.70
CA ASP A 149 2.36 6.20 35.80
C ASP A 149 1.36 6.76 34.76
N SER A 150 1.60 8.00 34.31
CA SER A 150 0.78 8.67 33.29
C SER A 150 1.12 8.20 31.86
N SER A 151 1.66 6.99 31.70
CA SER A 151 2.14 6.47 30.40
C SER A 151 1.19 5.48 29.75
N SER A 152 0.20 4.98 30.50
CA SER A 152 -0.85 4.10 29.97
C SER A 152 -1.67 4.83 28.91
N LYS A 153 -1.81 4.21 27.74
CA LYS A 153 -2.59 4.73 26.62
C LYS A 153 -3.70 3.76 26.27
N ILE A 154 -4.79 4.31 25.76
CA ILE A 154 -5.92 3.57 25.21
C ILE A 154 -6.08 3.86 23.72
N GLY A 155 -6.39 2.82 22.93
CA GLY A 155 -6.64 2.97 21.50
C GLY A 155 -8.07 3.44 21.22
N ARG A 156 -8.25 4.69 20.78
CA ARG A 156 -9.54 5.18 20.27
C ARG A 156 -9.62 4.90 18.78
N THR A 157 -10.65 4.16 18.35
CA THR A 157 -10.80 3.74 16.95
C THR A 157 -12.11 4.22 16.37
N ILE A 158 -12.06 4.86 15.20
CA ILE A 158 -13.22 5.07 14.35
C ILE A 158 -13.09 4.21 13.09
N THR A 159 -14.17 3.54 12.70
CA THR A 159 -14.22 2.72 11.49
C THR A 159 -15.34 3.22 10.59
N LEU A 160 -15.01 3.47 9.33
CA LEU A 160 -15.96 3.72 8.26
C LEU A 160 -15.90 2.54 7.30
N ALA A 161 -17.05 1.98 6.93
CA ALA A 161 -17.12 0.86 6.01
C ALA A 161 -18.24 1.05 4.99
N THR A 162 -17.90 0.89 3.71
CA THR A 162 -18.85 0.69 2.64
C THR A 162 -18.73 -0.75 2.14
N PRO A 163 -19.74 -1.61 2.38
CA PRO A 163 -19.78 -2.94 1.78
C PRO A 163 -19.71 -2.88 0.25
N GLU A 164 -19.00 -3.82 -0.37
CA GLU A 164 -18.84 -3.84 -1.82
C GLU A 164 -20.19 -3.89 -2.55
N GLY A 165 -20.34 -3.03 -3.57
CA GLY A 165 -21.55 -2.95 -4.39
C GLY A 165 -22.76 -2.32 -3.69
N ARG A 166 -22.58 -1.66 -2.55
CA ARG A 166 -23.63 -0.94 -1.82
C ARG A 166 -23.28 0.54 -1.70
N ASP A 167 -24.30 1.40 -1.69
CA ASP A 167 -24.15 2.82 -1.35
C ASP A 167 -24.43 3.09 0.13
N ILE A 168 -23.83 2.26 0.98
CA ILE A 168 -23.99 2.34 2.44
C ILE A 168 -22.72 2.89 3.07
N LEU A 169 -22.89 3.64 4.16
CA LEU A 169 -21.80 4.02 5.04
C LEU A 169 -22.14 3.56 6.46
N ASP A 170 -21.40 2.57 6.94
CA ASP A 170 -21.39 2.16 8.33
C ASP A 170 -20.30 2.93 9.08
N VAL A 171 -20.65 3.52 10.22
CA VAL A 171 -19.70 4.22 11.10
C VAL A 171 -19.71 3.52 12.45
N SER A 172 -18.60 2.90 12.83
CA SER A 172 -18.39 2.36 14.19
C SER A 172 -17.48 3.30 14.97
N CYS A 173 -17.98 3.73 16.11
CA CYS A 173 -17.37 4.77 16.95
C CYS A 173 -16.51 4.17 18.07
N ALA A 174 -15.62 4.99 18.64
CA ALA A 174 -14.73 4.58 19.72
C ALA A 174 -15.46 4.28 21.04
N ASP A 175 -16.64 4.87 21.25
CA ASP A 175 -17.52 4.65 22.40
C ASP A 175 -18.35 3.34 22.28
N GLY A 176 -18.19 2.60 21.18
CA GLY A 176 -18.91 1.36 20.89
C GLY A 176 -20.27 1.55 20.20
N THR A 177 -20.68 2.79 19.92
CA THR A 177 -21.87 3.04 19.10
C THR A 177 -21.61 2.72 17.63
N SER A 178 -22.66 2.47 16.88
CA SER A 178 -22.59 2.21 15.45
C SER A 178 -23.76 2.87 14.75
N HIS A 179 -23.48 3.49 13.61
CA HIS A 179 -24.45 4.21 12.81
C HIS A 179 -24.49 3.68 11.39
N HIS A 180 -25.69 3.69 10.80
CA HIS A 180 -25.95 3.12 9.48
C HIS A 180 -26.58 4.18 8.56
N PHE A 181 -25.89 4.54 7.48
CA PHE A 181 -26.32 5.60 6.58
C PHE A 181 -26.42 5.13 5.13
N ASN A 182 -27.37 5.70 4.39
CA ASN A 182 -27.34 5.67 2.94
C ASN A 182 -26.45 6.81 2.45
N ARG A 183 -25.34 6.48 1.79
CA ARG A 183 -24.35 7.48 1.35
C ARG A 183 -24.91 8.42 0.28
N VAL A 184 -25.89 7.98 -0.50
CA VAL A 184 -26.53 8.81 -1.55
C VAL A 184 -27.25 10.01 -0.95
N ASP A 185 -27.77 9.88 0.29
CA ASP A 185 -28.53 10.93 0.98
C ASP A 185 -27.67 12.17 1.26
N ILE A 186 -26.34 12.08 1.12
CA ILE A 186 -25.48 13.25 1.24
C ILE A 186 -25.75 14.34 0.20
N GLN A 187 -26.38 13.96 -0.93
CA GLN A 187 -26.85 14.90 -1.94
C GLN A 187 -27.96 15.82 -1.41
N GLU A 188 -28.64 15.44 -0.33
CA GLU A 188 -29.70 16.23 0.29
C GLU A 188 -29.15 17.23 1.32
N CYS A 189 -27.88 17.09 1.73
CA CYS A 189 -27.29 17.95 2.75
C CYS A 189 -27.02 19.37 2.23
N ALA A 190 -26.74 19.53 0.93
CA ALA A 190 -26.47 20.82 0.31
C ALA A 190 -26.80 20.80 -1.20
N ASP A 191 -27.25 21.93 -1.73
CA ASP A 191 -27.44 22.14 -3.18
C ASP A 191 -26.11 22.27 -3.94
N ARG A 192 -25.04 22.69 -3.25
CA ARG A 192 -23.72 22.94 -3.84
C ARG A 192 -22.58 22.50 -2.93
N GLY A 193 -21.62 21.77 -3.51
CA GLY A 193 -20.39 21.36 -2.84
C GLY A 193 -20.55 20.14 -1.93
N GLN A 194 -21.62 19.37 -2.09
CA GLN A 194 -21.94 18.17 -1.30
C GLN A 194 -20.83 17.10 -1.32
N ASP A 195 -19.97 17.09 -2.35
CA ASP A 195 -18.78 16.24 -2.42
C ASP A 195 -17.79 16.49 -1.27
N LYS A 196 -17.82 17.68 -0.67
CA LYS A 196 -16.97 18.08 0.46
C LYS A 196 -17.50 17.60 1.81
N LEU A 197 -18.75 17.12 1.86
CA LEU A 197 -19.37 16.60 3.06
C LEU A 197 -19.10 15.09 3.24
N GLN A 198 -18.55 14.39 2.25
CA GLN A 198 -18.28 12.96 2.37
C GLN A 198 -16.97 12.74 3.13
N PRO A 199 -16.98 12.03 4.28
CA PRO A 199 -15.77 11.49 4.87
C PRO A 199 -15.07 10.58 3.85
N ARG A 200 -13.81 10.86 3.53
CA ARG A 200 -13.07 10.02 2.56
C ARG A 200 -11.58 9.96 2.82
N ALA A 201 -11.01 8.81 2.54
CA ALA A 201 -9.58 8.58 2.51
C ALA A 201 -9.06 8.64 1.07
N VAL A 202 -7.99 9.39 0.86
CA VAL A 202 -7.35 9.58 -0.43
C VAL A 202 -5.93 9.03 -0.33
N LEU A 203 -5.67 7.94 -1.05
CA LEU A 203 -4.35 7.35 -1.18
C LEU A 203 -3.75 7.74 -2.53
N GLU A 204 -2.71 8.56 -2.51
CA GLU A 204 -1.96 8.95 -3.69
C GLU A 204 -0.63 8.18 -3.69
N ALA A 205 -0.38 7.40 -4.73
CA ALA A 205 0.82 6.59 -4.82
C ALA A 205 1.39 6.57 -6.24
N SER A 206 2.71 6.62 -6.34
CA SER A 206 3.47 6.38 -7.55
C SER A 206 4.68 5.52 -7.20
N PRO A 207 4.96 4.44 -7.95
CA PRO A 207 6.16 3.65 -7.73
C PRO A 207 7.43 4.39 -8.18
N GLY A 208 7.33 5.56 -8.80
CA GLY A 208 8.43 6.26 -9.45
C GLY A 208 8.63 5.82 -10.89
N ASN A 209 9.61 6.42 -11.56
CA ASN A 209 9.88 6.19 -12.99
C ASN A 209 11.26 5.55 -13.18
N GLN A 210 11.43 4.86 -14.31
CA GLN A 210 12.71 4.24 -14.67
C GLN A 210 13.75 5.33 -15.04
N PRO A 211 14.91 5.42 -14.35
CA PRO A 211 15.95 6.39 -14.69
C PRO A 211 16.71 6.03 -15.98
N PRO A 212 17.28 7.02 -16.68
CA PRO A 212 18.20 6.80 -17.79
C PRO A 212 19.49 6.10 -17.33
N PRO A 213 20.27 5.51 -18.23
CA PRO A 213 21.44 4.67 -17.90
C PRO A 213 22.50 5.33 -17.03
N ASP A 214 22.72 6.62 -17.24
CA ASP A 214 23.77 7.44 -16.63
C ASP A 214 23.31 8.15 -15.36
N ALA A 215 22.05 7.95 -14.94
CA ALA A 215 21.53 8.53 -13.72
C ALA A 215 22.25 7.97 -12.49
N ASP A 216 22.80 8.86 -11.66
CA ASP A 216 23.23 8.52 -10.32
C ASP A 216 21.98 8.38 -9.43
N PRO A 217 21.69 7.18 -8.88
CA PRO A 217 20.50 6.94 -8.05
C PRO A 217 20.53 7.68 -6.71
N THR A 218 21.70 8.19 -6.30
CA THR A 218 21.88 8.94 -5.05
C THR A 218 21.79 10.45 -5.23
N ALA A 219 21.79 10.93 -6.47
CA ALA A 219 21.72 12.35 -6.76
C ALA A 219 20.32 12.91 -6.40
N PRO A 220 20.23 14.07 -5.73
CA PRO A 220 18.95 14.65 -5.31
C PRO A 220 17.96 14.83 -6.46
N GLU A 221 18.43 15.28 -7.62
CA GLU A 221 17.62 15.45 -8.82
C GLU A 221 17.05 14.13 -9.34
N THR A 222 17.81 13.02 -9.21
CA THR A 222 17.36 11.70 -9.61
C THR A 222 16.32 11.17 -8.63
N VAL A 223 16.53 11.37 -7.32
CA VAL A 223 15.56 11.00 -6.29
C VAL A 223 14.25 11.76 -6.44
N GLU A 224 14.30 13.06 -6.73
CA GLU A 224 13.10 13.88 -6.92
C GLU A 224 12.35 13.53 -8.22
N THR A 225 13.06 13.24 -9.30
CA THR A 225 12.47 13.01 -10.63
C THR A 225 11.98 11.57 -10.83
N TYR A 226 12.73 10.60 -10.32
CA TYR A 226 12.50 9.17 -10.57
C TYR A 226 12.05 8.41 -9.31
N GLY A 227 12.19 9.00 -8.12
CA GLY A 227 11.67 8.44 -6.89
C GLY A 227 10.14 8.33 -6.91
N GLY A 228 9.64 7.31 -6.22
CA GLY A 228 8.22 7.15 -5.97
C GLY A 228 7.75 7.88 -4.73
N PHE A 229 6.47 7.80 -4.47
CA PHE A 229 5.87 8.24 -3.22
C PHE A 229 4.61 7.46 -2.91
N ILE A 230 4.24 7.45 -1.65
CA ILE A 230 2.91 7.05 -1.19
C ILE A 230 2.50 8.01 -0.08
N LYS A 231 1.27 8.52 -0.18
CA LYS A 231 0.72 9.52 0.72
C LYS A 231 -0.73 9.18 1.01
N LEU A 232 -1.09 9.17 2.30
CA LEU A 232 -2.48 9.00 2.74
C LEU A 232 -2.97 10.29 3.38
N SER A 233 -4.07 10.81 2.86
CA SER A 233 -4.80 11.93 3.45
C SER A 233 -6.25 11.53 3.72
N ILE A 234 -6.81 11.87 4.87
CA ILE A 234 -8.24 11.69 5.15
C ILE A 234 -8.89 13.06 5.28
N HIS A 235 -10.01 13.22 4.59
CA HIS A 235 -10.83 14.42 4.57
C HIS A 235 -11.94 14.26 5.60
N TYR A 236 -11.92 15.13 6.61
CA TYR A 236 -12.90 15.20 7.68
C TYR A 236 -13.84 16.39 7.44
N PRO A 237 -15.09 16.17 6.99
CA PRO A 237 -16.11 17.22 6.93
C PRO A 237 -16.23 17.89 8.29
N GLN A 238 -16.50 19.19 8.31
CA GLN A 238 -16.65 19.96 9.54
C GLN A 238 -18.12 20.11 9.92
N SER A 239 -18.44 20.12 11.21
CA SER A 239 -19.79 20.46 11.70
C SER A 239 -20.14 21.90 11.35
N GLY A 240 -21.38 22.18 10.96
CA GLY A 240 -21.79 23.52 10.54
C GLY A 240 -21.10 23.99 9.24
N ALA A 241 -20.71 23.07 8.36
CA ALA A 241 -20.04 23.39 7.10
C ALA A 241 -20.97 23.98 6.03
N THR A 242 -22.29 23.90 6.22
CA THR A 242 -23.28 24.42 5.28
C THR A 242 -23.80 25.80 5.71
N GLN A 243 -24.12 26.64 4.72
CA GLN A 243 -24.74 27.96 4.92
C GLN A 243 -25.88 28.16 3.92
N GLU A 244 -26.93 28.83 4.37
CA GLU A 244 -27.99 29.29 3.46
C GLU A 244 -27.51 30.54 2.70
N VAL A 245 -27.52 30.45 1.38
CA VAL A 245 -27.20 31.55 0.46
C VAL A 245 -28.45 31.84 -0.36
N GLU A 246 -28.77 33.12 -0.53
CA GLU A 246 -29.86 33.55 -1.41
C GLU A 246 -29.28 33.94 -2.77
N GLU A 247 -29.70 33.25 -3.82
CA GLU A 247 -29.27 33.51 -5.19
C GLU A 247 -30.50 33.55 -6.09
N GLU A 248 -30.66 34.64 -6.84
CA GLU A 248 -31.81 34.87 -7.73
C GLU A 248 -33.18 34.71 -7.04
N GLY A 249 -33.26 35.02 -5.73
CA GLY A 249 -34.48 34.88 -4.92
C GLY A 249 -34.79 33.45 -4.48
N LYS A 250 -33.88 32.49 -4.71
CA LYS A 250 -33.95 31.12 -4.18
C LYS A 250 -32.97 30.98 -3.02
N LYS A 251 -33.45 30.42 -1.90
CA LYS A 251 -32.59 29.95 -0.82
C LYS A 251 -31.96 28.62 -1.21
N LEU A 252 -30.64 28.56 -1.17
CA LEU A 252 -29.82 27.40 -1.46
C LEU A 252 -28.95 27.08 -0.24
N LYS A 253 -28.74 25.80 0.05
CA LYS A 253 -27.73 25.37 1.02
C LYS A 253 -26.42 25.13 0.28
N GLN A 254 -25.36 25.84 0.67
CA GLN A 254 -24.03 25.71 0.09
C GLN A 254 -23.02 25.28 1.14
N VAL A 255 -22.13 24.35 0.79
CA VAL A 255 -20.97 24.03 1.61
C VAL A 255 -19.97 25.18 1.56
N SER A 256 -19.83 25.91 2.67
CA SER A 256 -18.96 27.09 2.79
C SER A 256 -17.62 26.78 3.45
N ARG A 257 -17.52 25.68 4.22
CA ARG A 257 -16.27 25.23 4.85
C ARG A 257 -15.75 23.98 4.18
N ALA A 258 -14.45 23.98 3.87
CA ALA A 258 -13.78 22.80 3.33
C ALA A 258 -13.58 21.76 4.46
N PRO A 259 -13.51 20.47 4.12
CA PRO A 259 -13.13 19.45 5.09
C PRO A 259 -11.72 19.73 5.61
N GLU A 260 -11.51 19.41 6.89
CA GLU A 260 -10.18 19.35 7.48
C GLU A 260 -9.43 18.14 6.89
N VAL A 261 -8.29 18.40 6.25
CA VAL A 261 -7.48 17.35 5.62
C VAL A 261 -6.32 17.00 6.52
N ILE A 262 -6.26 15.74 6.94
CA ILE A 262 -5.17 15.22 7.75
C ILE A 262 -4.32 14.29 6.90
N GLU A 263 -3.06 14.66 6.71
CA GLU A 263 -2.07 13.80 6.06
C GLU A 263 -1.44 12.88 7.10
N TYR A 264 -1.71 11.58 6.98
CA TYR A 264 -1.27 10.58 7.95
C TYR A 264 0.21 10.22 7.77
N PHE A 265 0.68 10.23 6.53
CA PHE A 265 2.08 10.10 6.16
C PHE A 265 2.30 10.52 4.71
N ASN A 266 3.56 10.82 4.38
CA ASN A 266 4.03 11.04 3.02
C ASN A 266 5.45 10.48 2.86
N CYS A 267 5.51 9.29 2.31
CA CYS A 267 6.71 8.48 2.27
C CYS A 267 7.28 8.44 0.87
N ARG A 268 8.54 8.86 0.73
CA ARG A 268 9.32 8.76 -0.51
C ARG A 268 9.87 7.35 -0.69
N ILE A 269 9.69 6.83 -1.88
CA ILE A 269 10.25 5.54 -2.31
C ILE A 269 11.52 5.85 -3.11
N PRO A 270 12.69 5.30 -2.76
CA PRO A 270 13.90 5.50 -3.54
C PRO A 270 13.72 5.11 -5.02
N PRO A 271 14.41 5.80 -5.96
CA PRO A 271 14.31 5.47 -7.38
C PRO A 271 14.77 4.03 -7.64
N PRO A 272 14.26 3.37 -8.70
CA PRO A 272 14.83 2.11 -9.15
C PRO A 272 16.26 2.30 -9.65
N ALA A 273 17.01 1.22 -9.76
CA ALA A 273 18.28 1.24 -10.47
C ALA A 273 18.07 1.67 -11.94
N PRO A 274 19.05 2.34 -12.58
CA PRO A 274 18.93 2.82 -13.95
C PRO A 274 18.84 1.69 -14.97
N ILE A 275 18.29 1.97 -16.15
CA ILE A 275 17.84 0.97 -17.14
C ILE A 275 18.90 -0.07 -17.56
N CYS A 276 20.19 0.30 -17.59
CA CYS A 276 21.28 -0.60 -17.98
C CYS A 276 21.97 -1.31 -16.80
N ALA A 277 21.35 -1.29 -15.62
CA ALA A 277 21.86 -1.89 -14.39
C ALA A 277 20.73 -2.29 -13.42
N ASN A 278 19.51 -2.48 -13.92
CA ASN A 278 18.33 -2.77 -13.12
C ASN A 278 17.98 -4.27 -13.05
N GLY A 279 18.72 -5.12 -13.76
CA GLY A 279 18.52 -6.58 -13.77
C GLY A 279 17.34 -7.03 -14.63
N GLN A 280 16.76 -6.15 -15.43
CA GLN A 280 15.65 -6.42 -16.33
C GLN A 280 16.09 -6.15 -17.78
N LYS A 281 15.35 -6.70 -18.75
CA LYS A 281 15.50 -6.34 -20.15
C LYS A 281 14.40 -5.36 -20.51
N ASP A 282 14.72 -4.09 -20.60
CA ASP A 282 13.77 -3.03 -20.86
C ASP A 282 14.35 -1.95 -21.81
N GLY A 283 13.53 -0.94 -22.14
CA GLY A 283 13.93 0.12 -23.07
C GLY A 283 14.43 -0.38 -24.43
N LEU A 284 15.70 -0.10 -24.72
CA LEU A 284 16.36 -0.44 -25.99
C LEU A 284 17.46 -1.48 -25.83
N GLU A 285 17.49 -2.19 -24.71
CA GLU A 285 18.45 -3.27 -24.47
C GLU A 285 18.22 -4.48 -25.38
N THR A 286 19.32 -5.10 -25.82
CA THR A 286 19.22 -6.34 -26.59
C THR A 286 19.25 -7.58 -25.72
N ASP A 287 19.88 -7.51 -24.54
CA ASP A 287 19.78 -8.48 -23.45
C ASP A 287 19.85 -7.74 -22.10
N VAL A 288 19.60 -8.42 -20.97
CA VAL A 288 19.50 -7.81 -19.63
C VAL A 288 20.74 -6.98 -19.30
N ASP A 289 20.53 -5.70 -18.99
CA ASP A 289 21.56 -4.73 -18.60
C ASP A 289 22.69 -4.58 -19.65
N CYS A 290 22.40 -4.74 -20.96
CA CYS A 290 23.39 -4.61 -22.01
C CYS A 290 22.85 -4.38 -23.44
N GLY A 291 23.76 -3.88 -24.28
CA GLY A 291 23.56 -3.76 -25.72
C GLY A 291 22.59 -2.66 -26.12
N GLY A 292 22.18 -2.67 -27.39
CA GLY A 292 21.35 -1.64 -27.97
C GLY A 292 22.06 -0.30 -28.11
N THR A 293 21.27 0.74 -28.38
CA THR A 293 21.81 2.10 -28.58
C THR A 293 21.99 2.87 -27.28
N LEU A 294 21.39 2.40 -26.18
CA LEU A 294 21.27 3.14 -24.93
C LEU A 294 22.31 2.72 -23.90
N CYS A 295 22.69 1.44 -23.84
CA CYS A 295 23.65 0.96 -22.86
C CYS A 295 25.10 1.03 -23.36
N ASP A 296 25.97 1.61 -22.54
CA ASP A 296 27.42 1.60 -22.79
C ASP A 296 28.00 0.20 -22.65
N LYS A 297 27.45 -0.59 -21.70
CA LYS A 297 27.80 -1.98 -21.51
C LYS A 297 27.34 -2.79 -22.73
N ARG A 298 28.30 -3.48 -23.34
CA ARG A 298 28.03 -4.43 -24.42
C ARG A 298 27.71 -5.80 -23.85
N CYS A 299 26.90 -6.55 -24.58
CA CYS A 299 26.51 -7.92 -24.25
C CYS A 299 27.69 -8.88 -24.43
N GLY A 300 27.83 -9.81 -23.50
CA GLY A 300 28.82 -10.88 -23.51
C GLY A 300 28.35 -12.12 -24.29
N ASP A 301 29.19 -13.15 -24.31
CA ASP A 301 28.94 -14.40 -25.03
C ASP A 301 27.58 -15.04 -24.69
N GLY A 302 26.86 -15.49 -25.72
CA GLY A 302 25.56 -16.16 -25.59
C GLY A 302 24.38 -15.24 -25.23
N GLN A 303 24.64 -13.97 -24.95
CA GLN A 303 23.60 -12.95 -24.80
C GLN A 303 23.08 -12.50 -26.16
N SER A 304 21.84 -12.04 -26.17
CA SER A 304 21.06 -11.66 -27.32
C SER A 304 21.51 -10.31 -27.88
N CYS A 305 21.52 -10.19 -29.20
CA CYS A 305 21.96 -9.00 -29.91
C CYS A 305 21.08 -8.74 -31.13
N ALA A 306 21.09 -7.51 -31.63
CA ALA A 306 20.45 -7.13 -32.88
C ALA A 306 21.48 -6.76 -33.95
N VAL A 307 22.61 -6.18 -33.55
CA VAL A 307 23.73 -5.79 -34.40
C VAL A 307 25.07 -6.11 -33.73
N ASP A 308 26.15 -6.24 -34.51
CA ASP A 308 27.49 -6.50 -33.99
C ASP A 308 27.94 -5.51 -32.91
N LYS A 309 27.48 -4.25 -33.00
CA LYS A 309 27.80 -3.21 -32.02
C LYS A 309 27.26 -3.53 -30.62
N ASP A 310 26.22 -4.34 -30.48
CA ASP A 310 25.65 -4.69 -29.18
C ASP A 310 26.59 -5.57 -28.36
N CYS A 311 27.52 -6.25 -29.01
CA CYS A 311 28.39 -7.24 -28.40
C CYS A 311 29.77 -6.66 -28.02
N ALA A 312 30.39 -7.22 -26.98
CA ALA A 312 31.68 -6.77 -26.42
C ALA A 312 32.88 -7.17 -27.30
N GLY A 313 32.87 -6.78 -28.59
CA GLY A 313 33.90 -7.10 -29.58
C GLY A 313 33.66 -8.38 -30.39
N MET A 314 32.46 -8.96 -30.27
CA MET A 314 32.04 -10.22 -30.89
C MET A 314 31.04 -9.96 -32.02
N PRO A 315 30.98 -10.79 -33.08
CA PRO A 315 29.92 -10.68 -34.06
C PRO A 315 28.58 -11.13 -33.47
N CYS A 316 27.51 -10.49 -33.93
CA CYS A 316 26.14 -10.86 -33.64
C CYS A 316 25.65 -11.85 -34.71
N VAL A 317 25.56 -13.14 -34.35
CA VAL A 317 25.31 -14.23 -35.32
C VAL A 317 24.19 -15.14 -34.85
N LEU A 318 23.57 -15.86 -35.79
CA LEU A 318 22.55 -16.86 -35.45
C LEU A 318 23.21 -18.04 -34.70
N ASP A 319 22.67 -18.38 -33.54
CA ASP A 319 23.02 -19.60 -32.83
C ASP A 319 22.27 -20.83 -33.40
N SER A 320 22.54 -22.01 -32.82
CA SER A 320 21.90 -23.27 -33.23
C SER A 320 20.38 -23.32 -33.04
N THR A 321 19.82 -22.37 -32.28
CA THR A 321 18.38 -22.25 -32.03
C THR A 321 17.70 -21.21 -32.92
N GLY A 322 18.48 -20.51 -33.76
CA GLY A 322 17.99 -19.52 -34.72
C GLY A 322 17.80 -18.12 -34.13
N PHE A 323 18.38 -17.82 -32.96
CA PHE A 323 18.38 -16.48 -32.37
C PHE A 323 19.74 -15.81 -32.56
N LEU A 324 19.73 -14.49 -32.78
CA LEU A 324 20.95 -13.68 -32.84
C LEU A 324 21.58 -13.56 -31.45
N LYS A 325 22.81 -14.06 -31.32
CA LYS A 325 23.60 -14.07 -30.08
C LYS A 325 25.02 -13.53 -30.32
N CYS A 326 25.59 -12.92 -29.29
CA CYS A 326 27.01 -12.54 -29.27
C CYS A 326 27.88 -13.80 -29.20
N GLN A 327 28.84 -13.92 -30.12
CA GLN A 327 29.66 -15.11 -30.25
C GLN A 327 31.13 -14.86 -29.93
N ALA A 328 31.69 -15.65 -29.02
CA ALA A 328 33.11 -15.57 -28.66
C ALA A 328 34.00 -15.65 -29.91
N PRO A 329 35.11 -14.89 -29.97
CA PRO A 329 36.11 -15.06 -31.02
C PRO A 329 36.73 -16.46 -30.89
N ASP A 330 36.22 -17.39 -31.71
CA ASP A 330 36.73 -18.73 -31.98
C ASP A 330 37.32 -19.52 -30.81
N GLY A 331 36.41 -20.19 -30.10
CA GLY A 331 36.66 -21.52 -29.56
C GLY A 331 35.85 -22.57 -30.31
N ASN A 332 35.95 -22.61 -31.64
CA ASN A 332 35.30 -23.57 -32.55
C ASN A 332 33.77 -23.65 -32.49
N ASN A 333 33.13 -23.10 -33.52
CA ASN A 333 31.81 -23.54 -33.97
C ASN A 333 31.91 -24.98 -34.51
N ALA A 334 32.06 -25.96 -33.60
CA ALA A 334 31.79 -27.35 -33.89
C ALA A 334 30.27 -27.51 -33.94
N SER A 335 29.69 -27.01 -35.04
CA SER A 335 28.32 -27.28 -35.44
C SER A 335 28.16 -28.80 -35.48
N ALA A 336 27.48 -29.32 -34.47
CA ALA A 336 27.10 -30.71 -34.34
C ALA A 336 26.22 -31.10 -35.53
N THR A 337 26.86 -31.64 -36.57
CA THR A 337 26.16 -32.38 -37.63
C THR A 337 26.16 -33.86 -37.24
N THR A 338 25.27 -34.24 -36.32
CA THR A 338 24.94 -35.65 -36.07
C THR A 338 23.64 -36.00 -36.78
N GLY A 339 23.70 -36.92 -37.74
CA GLY A 339 22.59 -37.84 -38.02
C GLY A 339 22.20 -38.02 -39.48
N GLY A 340 22.64 -39.13 -40.10
CA GLY A 340 21.89 -39.79 -41.17
C GLY A 340 22.72 -40.48 -42.24
N GLY A 341 22.73 -41.82 -42.24
CA GLY A 341 22.95 -42.59 -43.48
C GLY A 341 23.83 -43.83 -43.35
N ALA A 342 23.19 -44.99 -43.24
CA ALA A 342 23.77 -46.32 -43.27
C ALA A 342 24.42 -46.69 -44.63
N GLY A 343 25.38 -47.63 -44.61
CA GLY A 343 25.89 -48.27 -45.83
C GLY A 343 26.89 -49.39 -45.54
N ALA A 344 26.44 -50.63 -45.62
CA ALA A 344 27.20 -51.86 -45.44
C ALA A 344 28.27 -52.10 -46.52
N GLY A 345 29.30 -52.90 -46.18
CA GLY A 345 30.22 -53.49 -47.16
C GLY A 345 31.40 -54.16 -46.50
N GLY A 346 31.29 -55.47 -46.24
CA GLY A 346 32.39 -56.29 -45.69
C GLY A 346 33.42 -56.72 -46.74
N SER A 347 34.57 -57.20 -46.28
CA SER A 347 35.21 -58.49 -46.65
C SER A 347 36.72 -58.50 -46.34
N GLY A 348 37.18 -59.63 -45.76
CA GLY A 348 38.55 -60.17 -45.79
C GLY A 348 39.63 -59.41 -45.01
N GLY A 349 40.52 -60.01 -44.22
CA GLY A 349 40.97 -61.39 -44.12
C GLY A 349 42.50 -61.40 -43.95
N ALA A 350 43.01 -62.22 -43.02
CA ALA A 350 44.42 -62.56 -42.73
C ALA A 350 45.32 -61.40 -42.25
N GLY A 351 46.28 -61.54 -41.34
CA GLY A 351 46.95 -62.62 -40.61
C GLY A 351 48.08 -61.89 -39.84
N GLY A 352 48.33 -62.18 -38.57
CA GLY A 352 49.26 -63.21 -38.18
C GLY A 352 50.48 -62.56 -37.52
N GLU A 353 50.76 -63.04 -36.29
CA GLU A 353 51.95 -62.82 -35.44
C GLU A 353 52.08 -61.48 -34.68
#